data_AF-A0A1G0RN52-F1
#
_entry.id   AF-A0A1G0RN52-F1
#
_cell.length_a   1.000
_cell.length_b   1.000
_cell.length_c   1.000
_cell.angle_alpha   90.00
_cell.angle_beta   90.00
_cell.angle_gamma   90.00
#
_symmetry.space_group_name_H-M   'P 1'
#
loop_
_entity.id
_entity.type
_entity.pdbx_description
1 polymer ?
#
loop_
_entity_poly.entity_id
_entity_poly.type
_entity_poly.pdbx_seq_one_letter_code
_entity_poly.pdbx_strand_id
1 'polypeptide(L)'
;MTAPFFEFGLFSPEVSLLIAFVIGISFGFFLEKGGLGNAKKIAGQFYFTDLTVFKVMFSAIVTAMLGLFIFSWIGFLDLSLIDFSHTYIIPYLVAGLLFGAGFVIGGLCPGTACVSSATGRIDGMVLLIGFIFGIFLFGETFGSFEEFLFSTPLYQISIPEYFGASFGLIVFLVVVVALLGFIGASKVEKIFAGKSKETNNSISKPKINILLGSFAFVSALVVMFLGNPYHQQYNIDEYNKIPFDETISLSINSEELAQMVLSRKKDFIVVDLRSSEKFEKYHIPSAVNYNDSLSLSEISTKGKKIIFYDQGNRTDERVVSKIKSELSDKFYFLEGGLNNWFNEILFPNLNIPRGLSPDEIDKAVRRSRFFGGTPKLKKAGISKGEKYMREGC
;
A
#
# COMPACT_ATOMS: atom_id res chain seq x y z
N MET A 1 -14.48 15.49 -3.47
CA MET A 1 -14.21 14.73 -2.23
C MET A 1 -13.59 13.42 -2.68
N THR A 2 -12.40 13.12 -2.20
CA THR A 2 -11.61 11.93 -2.56
C THR A 2 -11.78 10.88 -1.47
N ALA A 3 -12.16 9.66 -1.81
CA ALA A 3 -12.01 8.47 -0.96
C ALA A 3 -10.51 8.11 -0.87
N PRO A 4 -10.03 7.44 0.20
CA PRO A 4 -10.78 6.78 1.28
C PRO A 4 -11.31 7.71 2.37
N PHE A 5 -12.62 7.69 2.62
CA PHE A 5 -13.31 8.61 3.55
C PHE A 5 -12.96 8.42 5.03
N PHE A 6 -12.50 7.23 5.41
CA PHE A 6 -12.09 6.93 6.79
C PHE A 6 -10.83 7.71 7.19
N GLU A 7 -9.83 7.76 6.31
CA GLU A 7 -8.60 8.54 6.49
C GLU A 7 -8.86 10.05 6.57
N PHE A 8 -9.95 10.52 5.96
CA PHE A 8 -10.37 11.92 6.02
C PHE A 8 -11.25 12.25 7.24
N GLY A 9 -11.42 11.31 8.19
CA GLY A 9 -12.16 11.54 9.44
C GLY A 9 -13.66 11.81 9.26
N LEU A 10 -14.23 11.47 8.09
CA LEU A 10 -15.64 11.73 7.78
C LEU A 10 -16.59 10.76 8.49
N PHE A 11 -16.10 9.63 9.00
CA PHE A 11 -16.88 8.62 9.72
C PHE A 11 -16.32 8.41 11.12
N SER A 12 -17.19 8.30 12.12
CA SER A 12 -16.79 7.83 13.44
C SER A 12 -16.43 6.33 13.36
N PRO A 13 -15.55 5.82 14.26
CA PRO A 13 -15.18 4.41 14.28
C PRO A 13 -16.38 3.45 14.32
N GLU A 14 -17.46 3.85 15.00
CA GLU A 14 -18.71 3.07 15.13
C GLU A 14 -19.43 2.96 13.79
N VAL A 15 -19.51 4.06 13.02
CA VAL A 15 -20.12 4.06 11.69
C VAL A 15 -19.29 3.22 10.72
N SER A 16 -17.95 3.27 10.82
CA SER A 16 -17.06 2.43 10.02
C SER A 16 -17.31 0.93 10.27
N LEU A 17 -17.44 0.53 11.54
CA LEU A 17 -17.77 -0.84 11.92
C LEU A 17 -19.15 -1.28 11.38
N LEU A 18 -20.15 -0.40 11.43
CA LEU A 18 -21.47 -0.68 10.86
C LEU A 18 -21.41 -0.87 9.34
N ILE A 19 -20.67 0.00 8.63
CA ILE A 19 -20.47 -0.11 7.18
C ILE A 19 -19.73 -1.40 6.85
N ALA A 20 -18.66 -1.73 7.56
CA ALA A 20 -17.91 -2.97 7.39
C ALA A 20 -18.79 -4.21 7.61
N PHE A 21 -19.67 -4.16 8.61
CA PHE A 21 -20.64 -5.23 8.86
C PHE A 21 -21.62 -5.42 7.70
N VAL A 22 -22.20 -4.34 7.17
CA VAL A 22 -23.12 -4.40 6.01
C VAL A 22 -22.40 -4.89 4.75
N ILE A 23 -21.17 -4.45 4.51
CA ILE A 23 -20.33 -4.92 3.41
C ILE A 23 -20.03 -6.42 3.57
N GLY A 24 -19.71 -6.88 4.80
CA GLY A 24 -19.49 -8.28 5.10
C GLY A 24 -20.70 -9.17 4.82
N ILE A 25 -21.90 -8.75 5.24
CA ILE A 25 -23.15 -9.44 4.92
C ILE A 25 -23.37 -9.50 3.41
N SER A 26 -23.18 -8.37 2.72
CA SER A 26 -23.35 -8.27 1.27
C SER A 26 -22.39 -9.19 0.54
N PHE A 27 -21.12 -9.20 0.95
CA PHE A 27 -20.08 -10.07 0.39
C PHE A 27 -20.43 -11.55 0.61
N GLY A 28 -20.82 -11.94 1.82
CA GLY A 28 -21.24 -13.31 2.13
C GLY A 28 -22.47 -13.76 1.31
N PHE A 29 -23.45 -12.87 1.15
CA PHE A 29 -24.64 -13.13 0.32
C PHE A 29 -24.27 -13.40 -1.15
N PHE A 30 -23.38 -12.59 -1.74
CA PHE A 30 -22.93 -12.80 -3.12
C PHE A 30 -22.10 -14.08 -3.28
N LEU A 31 -21.26 -14.43 -2.30
CA LEU A 31 -20.52 -15.69 -2.31
C LEU A 31 -21.45 -16.91 -2.26
N GLU A 32 -22.48 -16.89 -1.42
CA GLU A 32 -23.46 -17.98 -1.34
C GLU A 32 -24.30 -18.08 -2.61
N LYS A 33 -24.75 -16.94 -3.17
CA LYS A 33 -25.44 -16.91 -4.46
C LYS A 33 -24.57 -17.43 -5.61
N GLY A 34 -23.26 -17.23 -5.55
CA GLY A 34 -22.29 -17.83 -6.46
C GLY A 34 -22.12 -19.35 -6.28
N GLY A 35 -22.65 -19.92 -5.20
CA GLY A 35 -22.49 -21.33 -4.82
C GLY A 35 -21.12 -21.65 -4.26
N LEU A 36 -20.35 -20.62 -3.84
CA LEU A 36 -18.99 -20.77 -3.33
C LEU A 36 -18.95 -21.30 -1.89
N GLY A 37 -20.08 -21.30 -1.17
CA GLY A 37 -20.22 -21.98 0.13
C GLY A 37 -20.24 -23.51 0.05
N ASN A 38 -20.15 -24.11 -1.15
CA ASN A 38 -20.17 -25.56 -1.33
C ASN A 38 -18.79 -26.13 -1.65
N ALA A 39 -18.22 -26.91 -0.72
CA ALA A 39 -16.91 -27.54 -0.88
C ALA A 39 -16.82 -28.43 -2.14
N LYS A 40 -17.90 -29.12 -2.51
CA LYS A 40 -17.93 -29.95 -3.74
C LYS A 40 -17.77 -29.11 -5.00
N LYS A 41 -18.35 -27.90 -5.00
CA LYS A 41 -18.27 -26.98 -6.13
C LYS A 41 -16.85 -26.43 -6.29
N ILE A 42 -16.21 -26.12 -5.18
CA ILE A 42 -14.81 -25.69 -5.16
C ILE A 42 -13.88 -26.85 -5.56
N ALA A 43 -14.11 -28.06 -5.06
CA ALA A 43 -13.33 -29.23 -5.45
C ALA A 43 -13.43 -29.50 -6.97
N GLY A 44 -14.60 -29.25 -7.58
CA GLY A 44 -14.82 -29.34 -9.03
C GLY A 44 -13.86 -28.51 -9.88
N GLN A 45 -13.30 -27.42 -9.33
CA GLN A 45 -12.27 -26.61 -9.99
C GLN A 45 -10.98 -27.42 -10.25
N PHE A 46 -10.57 -28.26 -9.29
CA PHE A 46 -9.35 -29.08 -9.41
C PHE A 46 -9.52 -30.27 -10.35
N TYR A 47 -10.76 -30.77 -10.49
CA TYR A 47 -11.11 -31.81 -11.44
C TYR A 47 -11.47 -31.27 -12.83
N PHE A 48 -11.40 -29.95 -13.03
CA PHE A 48 -11.80 -29.27 -14.27
C PHE A 48 -13.25 -29.53 -14.69
N THR A 49 -14.11 -29.97 -13.76
CA THR A 49 -15.52 -30.27 -14.02
C THR A 49 -16.42 -29.04 -13.81
N ASP A 50 -16.06 -28.17 -12.87
CA ASP A 50 -16.76 -26.91 -12.59
C ASP A 50 -15.74 -25.79 -12.37
N LEU A 51 -15.59 -24.88 -13.35
CA LEU A 51 -14.68 -23.73 -13.27
C LEU A 51 -15.41 -22.45 -12.84
N THR A 52 -16.53 -22.57 -12.13
CA THR A 52 -17.26 -21.41 -11.61
C THR A 52 -16.39 -20.55 -10.70
N VAL A 53 -15.58 -21.15 -9.83
CA VAL A 53 -14.71 -20.40 -8.90
C VAL A 53 -13.74 -19.51 -9.67
N PHE A 54 -13.05 -20.06 -10.67
CA PHE A 54 -12.16 -19.32 -11.54
C PHE A 54 -12.88 -18.13 -12.21
N LYS A 55 -14.06 -18.38 -12.78
CA LYS A 55 -14.85 -17.34 -13.46
C LYS A 55 -15.29 -16.22 -12.50
N VAL A 56 -15.76 -16.56 -11.30
CA VAL A 56 -16.21 -15.56 -10.31
C VAL A 56 -15.03 -14.73 -9.79
N MET A 57 -13.88 -15.35 -9.49
CA MET A 57 -12.71 -14.62 -8.98
C MET A 57 -12.13 -13.68 -10.03
N PHE A 58 -11.93 -14.14 -11.28
CA PHE A 58 -11.41 -13.27 -12.34
C PHE A 58 -12.36 -12.12 -12.70
N SER A 59 -13.67 -12.35 -12.67
CA SER A 59 -14.64 -11.27 -12.92
C SER A 59 -14.63 -10.23 -11.80
N ALA A 60 -14.52 -10.66 -10.53
CA ALA A 60 -14.36 -9.76 -9.39
C ALA A 60 -13.06 -8.94 -9.49
N ILE A 61 -11.93 -9.58 -9.80
CA ILE A 61 -10.63 -8.91 -9.98
C ILE A 61 -10.69 -7.86 -11.09
N VAL A 62 -11.20 -8.22 -12.27
CA VAL A 62 -11.31 -7.30 -13.42
C VAL A 62 -12.24 -6.12 -13.08
N THR A 63 -13.37 -6.39 -12.43
CA THR A 63 -14.32 -5.35 -12.03
C THR A 63 -13.70 -4.38 -11.02
N ALA A 64 -13.02 -4.91 -10.00
CA ALA A 64 -12.35 -4.09 -8.99
C ALA A 64 -11.20 -3.27 -9.60
N MET A 65 -10.37 -3.89 -10.44
CA MET A 65 -9.21 -3.22 -11.06
C MET A 65 -9.64 -2.08 -11.99
N LEU A 66 -10.62 -2.31 -12.87
CA LEU A 66 -11.17 -1.27 -13.74
C LEU A 66 -11.91 -0.19 -12.94
N GLY A 67 -12.72 -0.59 -11.95
CA GLY A 67 -13.45 0.33 -11.08
C GLY A 67 -12.51 1.26 -10.31
N LEU A 68 -11.50 0.71 -9.63
CA LEU A 68 -10.50 1.49 -8.90
C LEU A 68 -9.72 2.43 -9.81
N PHE A 69 -9.31 1.97 -11.00
CA PHE A 69 -8.62 2.81 -11.96
C PHE A 69 -9.49 4.00 -12.41
N ILE A 70 -10.74 3.74 -12.79
CA ILE A 70 -11.67 4.76 -13.27
C ILE A 70 -12.02 5.75 -12.14
N PHE A 71 -12.31 5.27 -10.93
CA PHE A 71 -12.59 6.13 -9.78
C PHE A 71 -11.39 6.97 -9.37
N SER A 72 -10.18 6.41 -9.51
CA SER A 72 -8.96 7.17 -9.24
C SER A 72 -8.70 8.23 -10.30
N TRP A 73 -8.92 7.90 -11.57
CA TRP A 73 -8.78 8.85 -12.67
C TRP A 73 -9.80 10.00 -12.61
N ILE A 74 -11.04 9.73 -12.18
CA ILE A 74 -12.07 10.77 -11.96
C ILE A 74 -11.72 11.68 -10.76
N GLY A 75 -10.70 11.34 -9.96
CA GLY A 75 -10.33 12.06 -8.75
C GLY A 75 -11.30 11.81 -7.60
N PHE A 76 -12.04 10.70 -7.64
CA PHE A 76 -12.92 10.27 -6.54
C PHE A 76 -12.19 9.35 -5.56
N LEU A 77 -11.05 8.76 -5.93
CA LEU A 77 -10.31 7.82 -5.09
C LEU A 77 -8.79 8.05 -5.21
N ASP A 78 -8.11 8.29 -4.10
CA ASP A 78 -6.66 8.37 -4.06
C ASP A 78 -6.06 7.00 -3.71
N LEU A 79 -5.47 6.36 -4.72
CA LEU A 79 -4.79 5.06 -4.57
C LEU A 79 -3.48 5.17 -3.78
N SER A 80 -2.96 6.37 -3.58
CA SER A 80 -1.70 6.60 -2.86
C SER A 80 -1.86 6.45 -1.34
N LEU A 81 -3.10 6.58 -0.84
CA LEU A 81 -3.46 6.38 0.57
C LEU A 81 -3.76 4.91 0.90
N ILE A 82 -3.69 4.01 -0.08
CA ILE A 82 -3.91 2.58 0.13
C ILE A 82 -2.56 1.92 0.39
N ASP A 83 -2.39 1.38 1.60
CA ASP A 83 -1.18 0.65 1.96
C ASP A 83 -1.06 -0.66 1.19
N PHE A 84 0.05 -0.80 0.48
CA PHE A 84 0.44 -2.06 -0.14
C PHE A 84 1.36 -2.83 0.81
N SER A 85 1.12 -4.13 1.01
CA SER A 85 1.99 -4.96 1.84
C SER A 85 3.35 -5.21 1.19
N HIS A 86 4.42 -5.28 1.98
CA HIS A 86 5.76 -5.64 1.51
C HIS A 86 5.78 -7.06 0.91
N THR A 87 6.64 -7.30 -0.08
CA THR A 87 6.74 -8.61 -0.74
C THR A 87 7.88 -9.43 -0.14
N TYR A 88 7.55 -10.57 0.45
CA TYR A 88 8.55 -11.53 0.96
C TYR A 88 8.47 -12.82 0.14
N ILE A 89 9.40 -13.04 -0.80
CA ILE A 89 9.27 -14.16 -1.76
C ILE A 89 9.26 -15.51 -1.06
N ILE A 90 10.25 -15.80 -0.22
CA ILE A 90 10.39 -17.13 0.40
C ILE A 90 9.23 -17.42 1.36
N PRO A 91 8.89 -16.50 2.29
CA PRO A 91 7.73 -16.69 3.16
C PRO A 91 6.43 -16.84 2.39
N TYR A 92 6.20 -16.06 1.33
CA TYR A 92 4.98 -16.14 0.53
C TYR A 92 4.89 -17.44 -0.27
N LEU A 93 6.02 -17.96 -0.77
CA LEU A 93 6.04 -19.24 -1.46
C LEU A 93 5.70 -20.39 -0.50
N VAL A 94 6.33 -20.42 0.67
CA VAL A 94 6.08 -21.46 1.68
C VAL A 94 4.66 -21.36 2.24
N ALA A 95 4.22 -20.15 2.60
CA ALA A 95 2.85 -19.91 3.07
C ALA A 95 1.82 -20.24 1.99
N GLY A 96 2.09 -19.90 0.72
CA GLY A 96 1.23 -20.20 -0.41
C GLY A 96 1.09 -21.70 -0.68
N LEU A 97 2.19 -22.47 -0.57
CA LEU A 97 2.16 -23.93 -0.67
C LEU A 97 1.39 -24.56 0.48
N LEU A 98 1.63 -24.11 1.71
CA LEU A 98 0.94 -24.60 2.91
C LEU A 98 -0.57 -24.28 2.87
N PHE A 99 -0.91 -23.04 2.48
CA PHE A 99 -2.29 -22.62 2.27
C PHE A 99 -2.96 -23.41 1.14
N GLY A 100 -2.25 -23.64 0.03
CA GLY A 100 -2.74 -24.44 -1.10
C GLY A 100 -3.03 -25.89 -0.69
N ALA A 101 -2.13 -26.51 0.08
CA ALA A 101 -2.35 -27.85 0.62
C ALA A 101 -3.58 -27.89 1.54
N GLY A 102 -3.71 -26.93 2.46
CA GLY A 102 -4.89 -26.79 3.31
C GLY A 102 -6.18 -26.58 2.52
N PHE A 103 -6.14 -25.80 1.45
CA PHE A 103 -7.28 -25.55 0.58
C PHE A 103 -7.72 -26.79 -0.18
N VAL A 104 -6.79 -27.63 -0.67
CA VAL A 104 -7.11 -28.90 -1.32
C VAL A 104 -7.75 -29.90 -0.34
N ILE A 105 -7.25 -29.96 0.90
CA ILE A 105 -7.79 -30.86 1.94
C ILE A 105 -9.17 -30.37 2.43
N GLY A 106 -9.30 -29.07 2.71
CA GLY A 106 -10.50 -28.48 3.30
C GLY A 106 -11.61 -28.18 2.29
N GLY A 107 -11.29 -28.05 1.00
CA GLY A 107 -12.25 -27.75 -0.06
C GLY A 107 -12.94 -26.38 0.04
N LEU A 108 -12.53 -25.51 0.97
CA LEU A 108 -13.03 -24.16 1.18
C LEU A 108 -11.86 -23.23 1.53
N CYS A 109 -11.96 -21.97 1.14
CA CYS A 109 -11.01 -20.93 1.55
C CYS A 109 -11.59 -20.16 2.76
N PRO A 110 -10.80 -19.34 3.48
CA PRO A 110 -11.26 -18.70 4.71
C PRO A 110 -12.59 -17.93 4.56
N GLY A 111 -12.75 -17.17 3.47
CA GLY A 111 -13.98 -16.43 3.20
C GLY A 111 -15.18 -17.34 2.91
N THR A 112 -14.99 -18.41 2.13
CA THR A 112 -16.09 -19.34 1.83
C THR A 112 -16.38 -20.30 2.99
N ALA A 113 -15.42 -20.55 3.88
CA ALA A 113 -15.61 -21.29 5.11
C ALA A 113 -16.55 -20.55 6.06
N CYS A 114 -16.41 -19.23 6.19
CA CYS A 114 -17.35 -18.40 6.96
C CYS A 114 -18.77 -18.47 6.39
N VAL A 115 -18.92 -18.39 5.06
CA VAL A 115 -20.23 -18.48 4.39
C VAL A 115 -20.84 -19.88 4.52
N SER A 116 -20.03 -20.93 4.32
CA SER A 116 -20.44 -22.33 4.49
C SER A 116 -20.88 -22.62 5.93
N SER A 117 -20.16 -22.08 6.91
CA SER A 117 -20.53 -22.19 8.33
C SER A 117 -21.83 -21.45 8.64
N ALA A 118 -21.99 -20.23 8.12
CA ALA A 118 -23.19 -19.41 8.32
C ALA A 118 -24.46 -20.02 7.67
N THR A 119 -24.29 -20.84 6.63
CA THR A 119 -25.39 -21.58 5.99
C THR A 119 -25.71 -22.92 6.66
N GLY A 120 -25.01 -23.25 7.76
CA GLY A 120 -25.26 -24.44 8.57
C GLY A 120 -24.58 -25.71 8.06
N ARG A 121 -23.55 -25.59 7.22
CA ARG A 121 -22.82 -26.76 6.72
C ARG A 121 -21.68 -27.15 7.66
N ILE A 122 -21.63 -28.43 8.00
CA ILE A 122 -20.69 -28.97 9.00
C ILE A 122 -19.24 -28.91 8.49
N ASP A 123 -19.01 -29.15 7.20
CA ASP A 123 -17.69 -29.04 6.55
C ASP A 123 -17.10 -27.63 6.71
N GLY A 124 -17.92 -26.59 6.51
CA GLY A 124 -17.56 -25.21 6.77
C GLY A 124 -17.18 -24.96 8.23
N MET A 125 -18.01 -25.43 9.16
CA MET A 125 -17.80 -25.19 10.60
C MET A 125 -16.51 -25.84 11.12
N VAL A 126 -16.24 -27.08 10.72
CA VAL A 126 -15.02 -27.80 11.10
C VAL A 126 -13.79 -27.07 10.58
N LEU A 127 -13.82 -26.62 9.31
CA LEU A 127 -12.71 -25.88 8.74
C LEU A 127 -12.52 -24.52 9.40
N LEU A 128 -13.61 -23.81 9.71
CA LEU A 128 -13.55 -22.51 10.38
C LEU A 128 -12.93 -22.62 11.78
N ILE A 129 -13.30 -23.64 12.55
CA ILE A 129 -12.70 -23.93 13.86
C ILE A 129 -11.21 -24.25 13.70
N GLY A 130 -10.85 -25.11 12.75
CA GLY A 130 -9.45 -25.44 12.47
C GLY A 130 -8.63 -24.22 12.06
N PHE A 131 -9.21 -23.32 11.26
CA PHE A 131 -8.59 -22.06 10.85
C PHE A 131 -8.37 -21.11 12.03
N ILE A 132 -9.38 -20.91 12.88
CA ILE A 132 -9.26 -20.09 14.10
C ILE A 132 -8.18 -20.66 15.04
N PHE A 133 -8.20 -21.98 15.24
CA PHE A 133 -7.19 -22.66 16.05
C PHE A 133 -5.79 -22.52 15.45
N GLY A 134 -5.66 -22.63 14.14
CA GLY A 134 -4.39 -22.41 13.43
C GLY A 134 -3.85 -21.00 13.58
N ILE A 135 -4.71 -19.97 13.47
CA ILE A 135 -4.31 -18.57 13.73
C ILE A 135 -3.83 -18.40 15.15
N PHE A 136 -4.56 -18.94 16.14
CA PHE A 136 -4.19 -18.85 17.54
C PHE A 136 -2.82 -19.50 17.81
N LEU A 137 -2.61 -20.72 17.30
CA LEU A 137 -1.33 -21.42 17.44
C LEU A 137 -0.18 -20.68 16.74
N PHE A 138 -0.44 -20.12 15.57
CA PHE A 138 0.54 -19.31 14.85
C PHE A 138 0.87 -18.01 15.59
N GLY A 139 -0.11 -17.37 16.22
CA GLY A 139 0.09 -16.17 17.04
C GLY A 139 1.02 -16.41 18.22
N GLU A 140 0.85 -17.53 18.93
CA GLU A 140 1.73 -17.92 20.04
C GLU A 140 3.15 -18.29 19.58
N THR A 141 3.26 -18.93 18.41
CA THR A 141 4.56 -19.35 17.85
C THR A 141 5.23 -18.28 16.98
N PHE A 142 4.61 -17.11 16.81
CA PHE A 142 5.06 -16.07 15.89
C PHE A 142 6.51 -15.65 16.17
N GLY A 143 6.88 -15.46 17.44
CA GLY A 143 8.24 -15.07 17.83
C GLY A 143 9.33 -16.06 17.41
N SER A 144 9.01 -17.36 17.26
CA SER A 144 9.95 -18.36 16.76
C SER A 144 10.12 -18.33 15.23
N PHE A 145 9.15 -17.78 14.50
CA PHE A 145 9.17 -17.70 13.04
C PHE A 145 9.49 -16.30 12.52
N GLU A 146 9.67 -15.31 13.38
CA GLU A 146 9.89 -13.91 13.01
C GLU A 146 11.06 -13.74 12.02
N GLU A 147 12.21 -14.36 12.29
CA GLU A 147 13.40 -14.31 11.42
C GLU A 147 13.12 -14.91 10.04
N PHE A 148 12.32 -15.97 9.97
CA PHE A 148 11.91 -16.58 8.72
C PHE A 148 10.87 -15.73 7.99
N LEU A 149 9.87 -15.18 8.68
CA LEU A 149 8.77 -14.40 8.09
C LEU A 149 9.25 -13.09 7.47
N PHE A 150 10.31 -12.51 8.01
CA PHE A 150 10.97 -11.32 7.46
C PHE A 150 12.17 -11.65 6.57
N SER A 151 12.37 -12.92 6.21
CA SER A 151 13.45 -13.33 5.31
C SER A 151 13.22 -12.83 3.88
N THR A 152 14.31 -12.38 3.24
CA THR A 152 14.32 -11.87 1.87
C THR A 152 13.26 -10.77 1.61
N PRO A 153 13.33 -9.64 2.33
CA PRO A 153 12.44 -8.52 2.06
C PRO A 153 12.74 -7.96 0.67
N LEU A 154 11.81 -8.14 -0.25
CA LEU A 154 11.83 -7.44 -1.51
C LEU A 154 11.01 -6.16 -1.38
N TYR A 155 11.45 -5.15 -2.14
CA TYR A 155 10.70 -3.93 -2.32
C TYR A 155 9.26 -4.22 -2.78
N GLN A 156 8.33 -3.31 -2.57
CA GLN A 156 6.98 -3.40 -3.13
C GLN A 156 7.08 -3.25 -4.66
N ILE A 157 7.37 -4.35 -5.33
CA ILE A 157 7.50 -4.36 -6.79
C ILE A 157 6.12 -4.60 -7.37
N SER A 158 5.55 -3.56 -7.98
CA SER A 158 4.36 -3.72 -8.79
C SER A 158 4.73 -4.31 -10.17
N ILE A 159 3.82 -5.06 -10.81
CA ILE A 159 4.03 -5.59 -12.17
C ILE A 159 4.44 -4.49 -13.18
N PRO A 160 3.80 -3.29 -13.18
CA PRO A 160 4.20 -2.18 -14.04
C PRO A 160 5.65 -1.74 -13.80
N GLU A 161 6.10 -1.68 -12.54
CA GLU A 161 7.46 -1.28 -12.17
C GLU A 161 8.51 -2.32 -12.56
N TYR A 162 8.19 -3.62 -12.41
CA TYR A 162 9.10 -4.70 -12.82
C TYR A 162 9.35 -4.71 -14.34
N PHE A 163 8.30 -4.53 -15.14
CA PHE A 163 8.39 -4.55 -16.61
C PHE A 163 8.67 -3.19 -17.23
N GLY A 164 8.68 -2.10 -16.45
CA GLY A 164 8.80 -0.73 -16.95
C GLY A 164 7.65 -0.31 -17.88
N ALA A 165 6.48 -0.93 -17.71
CA ALA A 165 5.30 -0.73 -18.56
C ALA A 165 4.32 0.26 -17.92
N SER A 166 3.55 0.98 -18.74
CA SER A 166 2.50 1.87 -18.22
C SER A 166 1.42 1.08 -17.46
N PHE A 167 0.93 1.62 -16.34
CA PHE A 167 -0.13 1.01 -15.54
C PHE A 167 -1.38 0.63 -16.37
N GLY A 168 -1.85 1.53 -17.23
CA GLY A 168 -2.99 1.25 -18.12
C GLY A 168 -2.79 0.04 -19.04
N LEU A 169 -1.57 -0.16 -19.57
CA LEU A 169 -1.24 -1.32 -20.41
C LEU A 169 -1.30 -2.64 -19.62
N ILE A 170 -0.80 -2.65 -18.38
CA ILE A 170 -0.87 -3.85 -17.53
C ILE A 170 -2.32 -4.18 -17.19
N VAL A 171 -3.14 -3.19 -16.84
CA VAL A 171 -4.58 -3.39 -16.61
C VAL A 171 -5.25 -3.98 -17.86
N PHE A 172 -4.96 -3.44 -19.04
CA PHE A 172 -5.47 -3.97 -20.30
C PHE A 172 -5.07 -5.43 -20.54
N LEU A 173 -3.79 -5.78 -20.35
CA LEU A 173 -3.31 -7.14 -20.51
C LEU A 173 -3.99 -8.12 -19.53
N VAL A 174 -4.17 -7.72 -18.27
CA VAL A 174 -4.89 -8.54 -17.28
C VAL A 174 -6.32 -8.81 -17.71
N VAL A 175 -7.03 -7.80 -18.24
CA VAL A 175 -8.39 -7.96 -18.76
C VAL A 175 -8.42 -8.90 -19.96
N VAL A 176 -7.47 -8.78 -20.89
CA VAL A 176 -7.36 -9.70 -22.05
C VAL A 176 -7.11 -11.13 -21.58
N VAL A 177 -6.18 -11.34 -20.65
CA VAL A 177 -5.89 -12.67 -20.08
C VAL A 177 -7.13 -13.24 -19.39
N ALA A 178 -7.87 -12.43 -18.64
CA ALA A 178 -9.12 -12.87 -18.02
C ALA A 178 -10.15 -13.30 -19.07
N LEU A 179 -10.40 -12.50 -20.11
CA LEU A 179 -11.35 -12.82 -21.19
C LEU A 179 -10.96 -14.11 -21.94
N LEU A 180 -9.68 -14.29 -22.25
CA LEU A 180 -9.16 -15.53 -22.83
C LEU A 180 -9.33 -16.71 -21.86
N GLY A 181 -9.10 -16.48 -20.57
CA GLY A 181 -9.32 -17.44 -19.49
C GLY A 181 -10.78 -17.89 -19.40
N PHE A 182 -11.75 -16.98 -19.54
CA PHE A 182 -13.18 -17.33 -19.56
C PHE A 182 -13.53 -18.23 -20.76
N ILE A 183 -12.98 -17.93 -21.94
CA ILE A 183 -13.17 -18.74 -23.14
C ILE A 183 -12.52 -20.11 -22.95
N GLY A 184 -11.29 -20.15 -22.44
CA GLY A 184 -10.54 -21.36 -22.14
C GLY A 184 -11.26 -22.26 -21.14
N ALA A 185 -11.67 -21.69 -20.01
CA ALA A 185 -12.43 -22.39 -18.97
C ALA A 185 -13.71 -23.03 -19.53
N SER A 186 -14.45 -22.28 -20.36
CA SER A 186 -15.67 -22.80 -20.99
C SER A 186 -15.42 -23.94 -21.99
N LYS A 187 -14.23 -23.98 -22.62
CA LYS A 187 -13.83 -25.10 -23.49
C LYS A 187 -13.39 -26.31 -22.68
N VAL A 188 -12.59 -26.09 -21.64
CA VAL A 188 -12.09 -27.14 -20.74
C VAL A 188 -13.27 -27.86 -20.07
N GLU A 189 -14.23 -27.12 -19.51
CA GLU A 189 -15.45 -27.71 -18.95
C GLU A 189 -16.17 -28.59 -19.97
N LYS A 190 -16.31 -28.17 -21.23
CA LYS A 190 -16.97 -28.99 -22.26
C LYS A 190 -16.21 -30.27 -22.61
N ILE A 191 -14.89 -30.26 -22.47
CA ILE A 191 -14.02 -31.42 -22.76
C ILE A 191 -14.07 -32.42 -21.60
N PHE A 192 -13.97 -31.93 -20.37
CA PHE A 192 -13.87 -32.77 -19.16
C PHE A 192 -15.22 -33.10 -18.53
N ALA A 193 -16.28 -32.33 -18.79
CA ALA A 193 -17.67 -32.68 -18.47
C ALA A 193 -18.22 -33.70 -19.48
N GLY A 194 -17.55 -34.85 -19.61
CA GLY A 194 -18.12 -36.00 -20.27
C GLY A 194 -19.38 -36.47 -19.53
N LYS A 195 -20.56 -36.33 -20.15
CA LYS A 195 -21.83 -36.96 -19.74
C LYS A 195 -22.36 -36.66 -18.32
N SER A 196 -22.05 -35.50 -17.71
CA SER A 196 -22.89 -34.98 -16.61
C SER A 196 -24.08 -34.20 -17.18
N LYS A 197 -25.08 -34.95 -17.67
CA LYS A 197 -26.44 -34.43 -17.83
C LYS A 197 -27.07 -34.40 -16.44
N GLU A 198 -27.11 -33.24 -15.79
CA GLU A 198 -28.30 -32.68 -15.14
C GLU A 198 -27.96 -31.42 -14.33
N THR A 199 -28.83 -30.41 -14.47
CA THR A 199 -29.04 -29.24 -13.59
C THR A 199 -27.86 -28.26 -13.46
N ASN A 200 -27.86 -27.09 -14.08
CA ASN A 200 -28.96 -26.12 -14.12
C ASN A 200 -28.87 -25.28 -15.40
N ASN A 201 -30.05 -24.95 -15.92
CA ASN A 201 -30.29 -23.76 -16.75
C ASN A 201 -29.90 -22.50 -15.96
N SER A 202 -28.60 -22.26 -15.75
CA SER A 202 -28.15 -20.88 -15.67
C SER A 202 -28.24 -20.38 -17.08
N ILE A 203 -29.28 -19.59 -17.33
CA ILE A 203 -29.49 -18.82 -18.53
C ILE A 203 -28.33 -17.81 -18.62
N SER A 204 -27.13 -18.31 -18.95
CA SER A 204 -26.09 -17.54 -19.56
C SER A 204 -26.68 -17.13 -20.90
N LYS A 205 -27.42 -16.01 -20.93
CA LYS A 205 -27.83 -15.40 -22.18
C LYS A 205 -26.51 -15.06 -22.87
N PRO A 206 -26.11 -15.77 -23.95
CA PRO A 206 -24.80 -15.58 -24.56
C PRO A 206 -24.58 -14.10 -24.95
N LYS A 207 -25.68 -13.42 -25.31
CA LYS A 207 -25.71 -11.98 -25.59
C LYS A 207 -25.27 -11.10 -24.41
N ILE A 208 -25.62 -11.43 -23.16
CA ILE A 208 -25.28 -10.61 -21.98
C ILE A 208 -23.80 -10.80 -21.60
N ASN A 209 -23.28 -12.02 -21.70
CA ASN A 209 -21.87 -12.27 -21.41
C ASN A 209 -20.95 -11.65 -22.47
N ILE A 210 -21.38 -11.70 -23.74
CA ILE A 210 -20.69 -10.99 -24.82
C ILE A 210 -20.75 -9.48 -24.56
N LEU A 211 -21.91 -8.93 -24.18
CA LEU A 211 -22.04 -7.51 -23.86
C LEU A 211 -21.13 -7.08 -22.71
N LEU A 212 -21.13 -7.82 -21.60
CA LEU A 212 -20.28 -7.52 -20.43
C LEU A 212 -18.79 -7.67 -20.76
N GLY A 213 -18.42 -8.71 -21.52
CA GLY A 213 -17.05 -8.91 -21.99
C GLY A 213 -16.59 -7.80 -22.95
N SER A 214 -17.44 -7.38 -23.88
CA SER A 214 -17.18 -6.26 -24.78
C SER A 214 -17.06 -4.95 -24.00
N PHE A 215 -17.94 -4.71 -23.01
CA PHE A 215 -17.85 -3.53 -22.15
C PHE A 215 -16.52 -3.50 -21.38
N ALA A 216 -16.14 -4.61 -20.72
CA ALA A 216 -14.88 -4.73 -20.00
C ALA A 216 -13.67 -4.49 -20.92
N PHE A 217 -13.70 -5.04 -22.13
CA PHE A 217 -12.66 -4.83 -23.13
C PHE A 217 -12.56 -3.37 -23.58
N VAL A 218 -13.69 -2.73 -23.88
CA VAL A 218 -13.72 -1.31 -24.26
C VAL A 218 -13.25 -0.42 -23.12
N SER A 219 -13.70 -0.66 -21.88
CA SER A 219 -13.22 0.10 -20.72
C SER A 219 -11.72 -0.10 -20.48
N ALA A 220 -11.21 -1.32 -20.67
CA ALA A 220 -9.78 -1.59 -20.54
C ALA A 220 -8.96 -0.89 -21.63
N LEU A 221 -9.50 -0.84 -22.85
CA LEU A 221 -8.88 -0.12 -23.97
C LEU A 221 -8.84 1.39 -23.70
N VAL A 222 -9.90 1.96 -23.12
CA VAL A 222 -9.90 3.36 -22.66
C VAL A 222 -8.84 3.56 -21.57
N VAL A 223 -8.83 2.72 -20.54
CA VAL A 223 -7.86 2.76 -19.42
C VAL A 223 -6.41 2.65 -19.90
N MET A 224 -6.14 1.86 -20.94
CA MET A 224 -4.81 1.76 -21.56
C MET A 224 -4.28 3.12 -22.03
N PHE A 225 -5.15 3.99 -22.56
CA PHE A 225 -4.77 5.32 -23.04
C PHE A 225 -4.80 6.39 -21.93
N LEU A 226 -5.52 6.17 -20.83
CA LEU A 226 -5.61 7.11 -19.71
C LEU A 226 -4.33 7.18 -18.85
N GLY A 227 -3.38 6.26 -19.03
CA GLY A 227 -2.03 6.36 -18.47
C GLY A 227 -1.90 5.87 -17.02
N ASN A 228 -1.52 6.77 -16.11
CA ASN A 228 -1.19 6.45 -14.72
C ASN A 228 -2.38 6.81 -13.80
N PRO A 229 -2.92 5.88 -12.99
CA PRO A 229 -4.03 6.18 -12.09
C PRO A 229 -3.61 7.00 -10.86
N TYR A 230 -2.31 7.06 -10.55
CA TYR A 230 -1.76 7.87 -9.47
C TYR A 230 -1.61 9.34 -9.95
N HIS A 231 -2.71 10.09 -9.97
CA HIS A 231 -2.75 11.47 -10.49
C HIS A 231 -2.13 12.53 -9.57
N GLN A 232 -1.73 12.18 -8.34
CA GLN A 232 -1.16 13.14 -7.39
C GLN A 232 0.37 13.05 -7.32
N GLN A 233 1.01 13.23 -8.46
CA GLN A 233 2.43 13.51 -8.49
C GLN A 233 2.62 14.97 -8.06
N TYR A 234 2.97 15.19 -6.79
CA TYR A 234 3.44 16.51 -6.32
C TYR A 234 4.52 17.01 -7.29
N ASN A 235 4.26 18.14 -7.95
CA ASN A 235 5.13 18.70 -8.97
C ASN A 235 6.38 19.29 -8.30
N ILE A 236 7.46 18.51 -8.25
CA ILE A 236 8.68 18.82 -7.48
C ILE A 236 9.51 19.92 -8.15
N ASP A 237 9.28 20.18 -9.44
CA ASP A 237 10.12 21.07 -10.25
C ASP A 237 9.87 22.57 -9.99
N GLU A 238 8.77 22.93 -9.32
CA GLU A 238 8.44 24.33 -8.99
C GLU A 238 8.97 24.78 -7.61
N TYR A 239 9.41 23.84 -6.76
CA TYR A 239 9.84 24.14 -5.39
C TYR A 239 11.34 24.46 -5.23
N ASN A 240 12.16 24.14 -6.24
CA ASN A 240 13.62 24.31 -6.20
C ASN A 240 14.13 25.69 -6.66
N LYS A 241 13.29 26.73 -6.65
CA LYS A 241 13.64 28.06 -7.21
C LYS A 241 13.49 29.24 -6.24
N ILE A 242 13.86 29.09 -4.97
CA ILE A 242 13.98 30.24 -4.06
C ILE A 242 15.35 30.19 -3.36
N PRO A 243 16.21 31.21 -3.50
CA PRO A 243 17.47 31.27 -2.78
C PRO A 243 17.23 31.36 -1.27
N PHE A 244 18.05 30.66 -0.50
CA PHE A 244 18.11 30.75 0.96
C PHE A 244 18.70 32.09 1.39
N ASP A 245 18.05 32.77 2.34
CA ASP A 245 18.56 34.00 2.97
C ASP A 245 19.54 33.62 4.10
N GLU A 246 20.81 33.99 3.93
CA GLU A 246 21.94 33.64 4.81
C GLU A 246 21.87 34.28 6.22
N THR A 247 20.82 35.05 6.52
CA THR A 247 20.72 35.81 7.78
C THR A 247 20.16 35.04 8.98
N ILE A 248 19.81 33.75 8.85
CA ILE A 248 19.40 32.89 9.97
C ILE A 248 20.61 32.09 10.46
N SER A 249 21.37 32.66 11.39
CA SER A 249 22.67 32.15 11.88
C SER A 249 22.64 30.84 12.69
N LEU A 250 21.52 30.12 12.75
CA LEU A 250 21.40 28.81 13.42
C LEU A 250 20.40 27.93 12.65
N SER A 251 20.93 27.09 11.77
CA SER A 251 20.17 26.10 11.01
C SER A 251 20.56 24.68 11.42
N ILE A 252 19.66 23.72 11.24
CA ILE A 252 19.92 22.29 11.44
C ILE A 252 19.45 21.54 10.18
N ASN A 253 20.24 20.60 9.70
CA ASN A 253 19.85 19.79 8.55
C ASN A 253 18.96 18.60 8.96
N SER A 254 18.28 18.00 7.97
CA SER A 254 17.33 16.91 8.19
C SER A 254 17.98 15.66 8.81
N GLU A 255 19.23 15.38 8.44
CA GLU A 255 19.95 14.19 8.89
C GLU A 255 20.33 14.28 10.38
N GLU A 256 20.81 15.44 10.82
CA GLU A 256 21.14 15.71 12.22
C GLU A 256 19.90 15.62 13.09
N LEU A 257 18.78 16.25 12.68
CA LEU A 257 17.51 16.15 13.41
C LEU A 257 17.02 14.69 13.48
N ALA A 258 17.10 13.95 12.38
CA ALA A 258 16.70 12.54 12.36
C ALA A 258 17.54 11.68 13.32
N GLN A 259 18.85 11.92 13.40
CA GLN A 259 19.72 11.24 14.37
C GLN A 259 19.38 11.60 15.82
N MET A 260 19.03 12.86 16.09
CA MET A 260 18.59 13.31 17.42
C MET A 260 17.32 12.59 17.88
N VAL A 261 16.33 12.44 16.97
CA VAL A 261 15.09 11.69 17.26
C VAL A 261 15.37 10.19 17.43
N LEU A 262 16.19 9.58 16.56
CA LEU A 262 16.57 8.16 16.64
C LEU A 262 17.29 7.82 17.95
N SER A 263 18.17 8.71 18.40
CA SER A 263 18.92 8.54 19.66
C SER A 263 18.08 8.75 20.92
N ARG A 264 16.78 9.05 20.78
CA ARG A 264 15.82 9.29 21.88
C ARG A 264 16.32 10.32 22.90
N LYS A 265 17.15 11.27 22.47
CA LYS A 265 17.62 12.33 23.35
C LYS A 265 16.44 13.21 23.76
N LYS A 266 16.43 13.65 25.03
CA LYS A 266 15.37 14.50 25.60
C LYS A 266 15.80 15.96 25.73
N ASP A 267 16.91 16.33 25.10
CA ASP A 267 17.57 17.64 25.16
C ASP A 267 17.11 18.60 24.05
N PHE A 268 16.07 18.25 23.29
CA PHE A 268 15.50 19.10 22.25
C PHE A 268 13.97 19.04 22.20
N ILE A 269 13.37 20.04 21.54
CA ILE A 269 11.94 20.14 21.23
C ILE A 269 11.81 20.53 19.75
N VAL A 270 10.92 19.85 19.03
CA VAL A 270 10.59 20.17 17.63
C VAL A 270 9.25 20.88 17.58
N VAL A 271 9.18 22.00 16.89
CA VAL A 271 7.97 22.83 16.79
C VAL A 271 7.60 23.03 15.32
N ASP A 272 6.36 22.65 14.99
CA ASP A 272 5.79 22.82 13.64
C ASP A 272 5.07 24.17 13.55
N LEU A 273 5.55 25.04 12.65
CA LEU A 273 4.99 26.38 12.41
C LEU A 273 3.82 26.38 11.42
N ARG A 274 3.45 25.22 10.85
CA ARG A 274 2.34 25.12 9.90
C ARG A 274 1.00 25.12 10.63
N SER A 275 -0.08 25.32 9.88
CA SER A 275 -1.44 25.24 10.41
C SER A 275 -1.72 23.86 11.02
N SER A 276 -2.56 23.81 12.05
CA SER A 276 -2.93 22.56 12.73
C SER A 276 -3.47 21.51 11.75
N GLU A 277 -4.21 21.92 10.71
CA GLU A 277 -4.68 21.01 9.66
C GLU A 277 -3.53 20.30 8.91
N LYS A 278 -2.40 20.98 8.68
CA LYS A 278 -1.21 20.39 8.03
C LYS A 278 -0.40 19.54 8.99
N PHE A 279 -0.40 19.89 10.28
CA PHE A 279 0.25 19.12 11.34
C PHE A 279 -0.41 17.75 11.54
N GLU A 280 -1.75 17.70 11.58
CA GLU A 280 -2.51 16.45 11.73
C GLU A 280 -2.32 15.50 10.53
N LYS A 281 -2.14 16.03 9.31
CA LYS A 281 -1.87 15.22 8.10
C LYS A 281 -0.55 14.48 8.17
N TYR A 282 0.50 15.15 8.63
CA TYR A 282 1.81 14.58 8.90
C TYR A 282 2.64 15.60 9.65
N HIS A 283 3.37 15.17 10.67
CA HIS A 283 4.37 15.98 11.35
C HIS A 283 5.60 15.12 11.69
N ILE A 284 6.75 15.77 11.87
CA ILE A 284 7.97 15.08 12.34
C ILE A 284 7.67 14.46 13.71
N PRO A 285 8.04 13.19 13.98
CA PRO A 285 7.73 12.57 15.26
C PRO A 285 8.25 13.39 16.44
N SER A 286 7.45 13.43 17.52
CA SER A 286 7.66 14.27 18.71
C SER A 286 7.53 15.79 18.52
N ALA A 287 7.11 16.25 17.34
CA ALA A 287 6.83 17.67 17.12
C ALA A 287 5.57 18.13 17.84
N VAL A 288 5.56 19.41 18.24
CA VAL A 288 4.40 20.11 18.80
C VAL A 288 3.94 21.16 17.80
N ASN A 289 2.63 21.26 17.55
CA ASN A 289 2.09 22.30 16.68
C ASN A 289 2.12 23.67 17.36
N TYR A 290 2.67 24.67 16.67
CA TYR A 290 2.55 26.06 17.07
C TYR A 290 1.15 26.59 16.72
N ASN A 291 0.47 27.16 17.71
CA ASN A 291 -0.80 27.85 17.53
C ASN A 291 -0.68 29.25 18.16
N ASP A 292 -1.36 30.26 17.61
CA ASP A 292 -1.33 31.64 18.10
C ASP A 292 -1.79 31.77 19.57
N SER A 293 -2.52 30.78 20.07
CA SER A 293 -2.97 30.65 21.46
C SER A 293 -1.96 29.98 22.41
N LEU A 294 -0.88 29.38 21.90
CA LEU A 294 0.22 28.80 22.69
C LEU A 294 1.35 29.82 22.84
N SER A 295 1.68 30.19 24.08
CA SER A 295 2.84 31.06 24.33
C SER A 295 4.14 30.25 24.14
N LEU A 296 5.10 30.77 23.37
CA LEU A 296 6.41 30.13 23.20
C LEU A 296 7.17 29.99 24.53
N SER A 297 6.78 30.78 25.54
CA SER A 297 7.29 30.68 26.91
C SER A 297 6.89 29.38 27.64
N GLU A 298 5.77 28.75 27.27
CA GLU A 298 5.33 27.45 27.82
C GLU A 298 6.11 26.28 27.20
N ILE A 299 6.58 26.46 25.96
CA ILE A 299 7.40 25.49 25.22
C ILE A 299 8.88 25.59 25.66
N SER A 300 9.30 26.76 26.14
CA SER A 300 10.68 27.05 26.53
C SER A 300 11.08 26.34 27.84
N THR A 301 11.52 25.09 27.75
CA THR A 301 12.16 24.42 28.87
C THR A 301 13.66 24.75 28.91
N LYS A 302 14.09 25.41 29.99
CA LYS A 302 15.48 25.81 30.25
C LYS A 302 16.48 24.68 29.93
N GLY A 303 17.37 24.93 28.98
CA GLY A 303 18.46 24.01 28.62
C GLY A 303 18.18 23.01 27.50
N LYS A 304 17.01 23.06 26.83
CA LYS A 304 16.75 22.26 25.62
C LYS A 304 16.92 23.08 24.34
N LYS A 305 17.41 22.44 23.27
CA LYS A 305 17.44 23.03 21.92
C LYS A 305 16.02 23.10 21.35
N ILE A 306 15.63 24.24 20.80
CA ILE A 306 14.32 24.40 20.16
C ILE A 306 14.53 24.46 18.65
N ILE A 307 13.86 23.57 17.93
CA ILE A 307 13.99 23.40 16.48
C ILE A 307 12.64 23.69 15.84
N PHE A 308 12.59 24.73 15.02
CA PHE A 308 11.41 25.14 14.28
C PHE A 308 11.46 24.61 12.84
N TYR A 309 10.32 24.23 12.30
CA TYR A 309 10.21 23.92 10.87
C TYR A 309 8.89 24.43 10.29
N ASP A 310 8.93 24.77 9.00
CA ASP A 310 7.75 25.01 8.19
C ASP A 310 7.69 24.01 7.03
N GLN A 311 6.82 24.22 6.03
CA GLN A 311 6.72 23.30 4.89
C GLN A 311 8.02 23.28 4.06
N GLY A 312 8.73 24.39 3.97
CA GLY A 312 10.03 24.58 3.35
C GLY A 312 10.86 25.61 4.13
N ASN A 313 11.33 26.66 3.46
CA ASN A 313 11.99 27.82 4.08
C ASN A 313 11.12 29.08 3.93
N ARG A 314 9.83 29.00 4.28
CA ARG A 314 8.85 30.09 4.06
C ARG A 314 8.25 30.59 5.37
N THR A 315 9.06 30.78 6.40
CA THR A 315 8.59 31.32 7.67
C THR A 315 8.42 32.84 7.54
N ASP A 316 7.22 33.35 7.88
CA ASP A 316 6.91 34.78 7.87
C ASP A 316 7.86 35.54 8.84
N GLU A 317 8.47 36.62 8.38
CA GLU A 317 9.36 37.48 9.17
C GLU A 317 8.73 37.93 10.49
N ARG A 318 7.40 38.08 10.53
CA ARG A 318 6.65 38.43 11.75
C ARG A 318 6.71 37.32 12.79
N VAL A 319 6.59 36.06 12.36
CA VAL A 319 6.70 34.87 13.22
C VAL A 319 8.15 34.74 13.72
N VAL A 320 9.13 34.93 12.84
CA VAL A 320 10.55 34.93 13.22
C VAL A 320 10.86 36.04 14.23
N SER A 321 10.32 37.25 14.03
CA SER A 321 10.50 38.37 14.95
C SER A 321 9.86 38.11 16.31
N LYS A 322 8.67 37.49 16.33
CA LYS A 322 8.00 37.05 17.55
C LYS A 322 8.82 36.00 18.31
N ILE A 323 9.32 34.98 17.61
CA ILE A 323 10.23 33.96 18.17
C ILE A 323 11.47 34.61 18.78
N LYS A 324 12.12 35.53 18.05
CA LYS A 324 13.30 36.28 18.55
C LYS A 324 13.00 37.13 19.79
N SER A 325 11.78 37.65 19.91
CA SER A 325 11.38 38.48 21.06
C SER A 325 10.94 37.66 22.29
N GLU A 326 10.36 36.47 22.08
CA GLU A 326 9.82 35.63 23.15
C GLU A 326 10.82 34.57 23.67
N LEU A 327 11.81 34.18 22.86
CA LEU A 327 12.81 33.19 23.21
C LEU A 327 14.18 33.82 23.43
N SER A 328 14.66 33.78 24.67
CA SER A 328 16.02 34.18 25.06
C SER A 328 17.08 33.10 24.76
N ASP A 329 16.65 31.86 24.52
CA ASP A 329 17.51 30.70 24.28
C ASP A 329 17.86 30.53 22.79
N LYS A 330 18.94 29.80 22.50
CA LYS A 330 19.31 29.45 21.12
C LYS A 330 18.24 28.57 20.48
N PHE A 331 17.67 29.04 19.37
CA PHE A 331 16.76 28.29 18.52
C PHE A 331 17.39 28.00 17.16
N TYR A 332 16.89 26.96 16.50
CA TYR A 332 17.36 26.48 15.20
C TYR A 332 16.19 26.35 14.23
N PHE A 333 16.43 26.56 12.95
CA PHE A 333 15.46 26.27 11.88
C PHE A 333 15.89 25.03 11.08
N LEU A 334 14.93 24.16 10.77
CA LEU A 334 15.16 23.00 9.90
C LEU A 334 15.36 23.45 8.45
N GLU A 335 16.53 23.16 7.89
CA GLU A 335 16.87 23.55 6.52
C GLU A 335 15.96 22.87 5.49
N GLY A 336 15.31 23.68 4.66
CA GLY A 336 14.38 23.20 3.64
C GLY A 336 13.08 22.61 4.23
N GLY A 337 12.87 22.78 5.53
CA GLY A 337 11.67 22.40 6.27
C GLY A 337 11.25 20.95 6.04
N LEU A 338 9.93 20.73 6.05
CA LEU A 338 9.36 19.41 5.88
C LEU A 338 9.63 18.82 4.48
N ASN A 339 9.81 19.65 3.46
CA ASN A 339 10.12 19.19 2.11
C ASN A 339 11.48 18.49 2.04
N ASN A 340 12.52 19.05 2.66
CA ASN A 340 13.82 18.38 2.75
C ASN A 340 13.75 17.14 3.64
N TRP A 341 13.02 17.20 4.75
CA TRP A 341 12.74 16.01 5.56
C TRP A 341 12.13 14.88 4.74
N PHE A 342 11.15 15.18 3.88
CA PHE A 342 10.59 14.20 2.95
C PHE A 342 11.63 13.69 1.96
N ASN A 343 12.44 14.56 1.38
CA ASN A 343 13.36 14.16 0.31
C ASN A 343 14.63 13.46 0.80
N GLU A 344 15.09 13.74 2.01
CA GLU A 344 16.38 13.26 2.54
C GLU A 344 16.20 12.16 3.59
N ILE A 345 15.09 12.19 4.34
CA ILE A 345 14.86 11.26 5.44
C ILE A 345 13.81 10.24 5.06
N LEU A 346 12.61 10.67 4.66
CA LEU A 346 11.53 9.72 4.35
C LEU A 346 11.72 9.05 2.99
N PHE A 347 12.06 9.81 1.96
CA PHE A 347 12.16 9.34 0.58
C PHE A 347 13.53 9.64 -0.07
N PRO A 348 14.66 9.29 0.59
CA PRO A 348 15.99 9.59 0.08
C PRO A 348 16.20 9.00 -1.31
N ASN A 349 16.71 9.82 -2.23
CA ASN A 349 17.09 9.36 -3.55
C ASN A 349 18.50 8.77 -3.54
N LEU A 350 18.58 7.45 -3.41
CA LEU A 350 19.82 6.69 -3.29
C LEU A 350 20.30 6.33 -4.71
N ASN A 351 21.08 7.23 -5.32
CA ASN A 351 21.72 7.01 -6.61
C ASN A 351 23.02 6.20 -6.45
N ILE A 352 23.02 4.97 -6.95
CA ILE A 352 24.16 4.03 -6.93
C ILE A 352 25.46 4.61 -7.56
N PRO A 353 25.45 5.48 -8.60
CA PRO A 353 26.72 6.01 -9.14
C PRO A 353 27.30 7.20 -8.37
N ARG A 354 26.66 7.72 -7.31
CA ARG A 354 27.10 8.94 -6.58
C ARG A 354 27.97 8.68 -5.33
N GLY A 355 28.66 7.54 -5.25
CA GLY A 355 29.76 7.37 -4.29
C GLY A 355 29.35 7.17 -2.83
N LEU A 356 28.10 6.82 -2.55
CA LEU A 356 27.71 6.35 -1.22
C LEU A 356 28.23 4.92 -1.00
N SER A 357 28.92 4.70 0.12
CA SER A 357 29.32 3.36 0.53
C SER A 357 28.09 2.49 0.83
N PRO A 358 28.19 1.14 0.71
CA PRO A 358 27.10 0.23 1.08
C PRO A 358 26.56 0.47 2.49
N ASP A 359 27.42 0.84 3.43
CA ASP A 359 27.06 1.15 4.81
C ASP A 359 26.25 2.45 4.94
N GLU A 360 26.57 3.47 4.16
CA GLU A 360 25.81 4.73 4.14
C GLU A 360 24.42 4.53 3.52
N ILE A 361 24.32 3.66 2.52
CA ILE A 361 23.04 3.24 1.94
C ILE A 361 22.22 2.50 2.98
N ASP A 362 22.80 1.52 3.70
CA ASP A 362 22.08 0.79 4.76
C ASP A 362 21.62 1.73 5.88
N LYS A 363 22.47 2.67 6.31
CA LYS A 363 22.10 3.69 7.30
C LYS A 363 20.94 4.57 6.85
N ALA A 364 20.98 5.07 5.62
CA ALA A 364 19.92 5.90 5.07
C ALA A 364 18.60 5.13 4.93
N VAL A 365 18.67 3.85 4.52
CA VAL A 365 17.50 2.96 4.42
C VAL A 365 16.88 2.69 5.79
N ARG A 366 17.69 2.34 6.80
CA ARG A 366 17.20 2.11 8.18
C ARG A 366 16.54 3.36 8.76
N ARG A 367 17.18 4.52 8.56
CA ARG A 367 16.65 5.80 9.00
C ARG A 367 15.31 6.11 8.34
N SER A 368 15.22 6.02 7.01
CA SER A 368 13.98 6.23 6.26
C SER A 368 12.84 5.34 6.77
N ARG A 369 13.11 4.05 6.96
CA ARG A 369 12.13 3.08 7.48
C ARG A 369 11.65 3.39 8.89
N PHE A 370 12.54 3.82 9.78
CA PHE A 370 12.17 4.18 11.15
C PHE A 370 11.14 5.31 11.19
N PHE A 371 11.22 6.27 10.26
CA PHE A 371 10.29 7.38 10.16
C PHE A 371 9.05 7.07 9.30
N GLY A 372 8.89 5.83 8.83
CA GLY A 372 7.75 5.41 7.98
C GLY A 372 7.90 5.77 6.50
N GLY A 373 9.11 6.09 6.05
CA GLY A 373 9.40 6.46 4.66
C GLY A 373 9.90 5.29 3.80
N THR A 374 9.99 5.54 2.49
CA THR A 374 10.51 4.58 1.49
C THR A 374 11.64 5.20 0.65
N PRO A 375 12.87 4.66 0.70
CA PRO A 375 13.98 5.20 -0.09
C PRO A 375 13.75 4.97 -1.60
N LYS A 376 14.00 6.00 -2.41
CA LYS A 376 13.91 5.96 -3.87
C LYS A 376 15.25 5.51 -4.45
N LEU A 377 15.32 4.28 -4.97
CA LEU A 377 16.53 3.74 -5.60
C LEU A 377 16.45 3.88 -7.13
N LYS A 378 17.24 4.79 -7.71
CA LYS A 378 17.46 4.83 -9.16
C LYS A 378 18.67 3.97 -9.51
N LYS A 379 18.44 2.80 -10.12
CA LYS A 379 19.48 2.14 -10.94
C LYS A 379 19.72 3.04 -12.15
N ALA A 380 20.88 3.70 -12.18
CA ALA A 380 21.35 4.33 -13.42
C ALA A 380 21.38 3.27 -14.51
N GLY A 381 20.79 3.57 -15.67
CA GLY A 381 20.73 2.68 -16.81
C GLY A 381 22.12 2.17 -17.14
N ILE A 382 22.34 0.88 -16.90
CA ILE A 382 23.52 0.18 -17.40
C ILE A 382 23.31 0.10 -18.91
N SER A 383 23.96 1.00 -19.65
CA SER A 383 24.23 0.78 -21.06
C SER A 383 24.94 -0.57 -21.18
N LYS A 384 24.39 -1.46 -21.99
CA LYS A 384 25.07 -2.68 -22.45
C LYS A 384 26.51 -2.34 -22.82
N GLY A 385 27.47 -2.98 -22.14
CA GLY A 385 28.88 -2.94 -22.51
C GLY A 385 29.80 -2.81 -21.30
N GLU A 386 30.13 -3.94 -20.68
CA GLU A 386 31.51 -4.43 -20.54
C GLU A 386 31.61 -5.44 -19.40
N LYS A 387 32.21 -6.59 -19.75
CA LYS A 387 32.63 -7.64 -18.82
C LYS A 387 33.58 -7.05 -17.79
N TYR A 388 33.32 -7.30 -16.51
CA TYR A 388 34.41 -7.57 -15.57
C TYR A 388 34.04 -8.77 -14.69
N MET A 389 34.63 -9.90 -15.06
CA MET A 389 34.91 -10.99 -14.14
C MET A 389 35.77 -10.45 -12.99
N ARG A 390 35.50 -10.90 -11.76
CA ARG A 390 36.57 -11.15 -10.80
C ARG A 390 36.44 -12.56 -10.28
N GLU A 391 37.37 -13.38 -10.75
CA GLU A 391 37.81 -14.63 -10.15
C GLU A 391 38.35 -14.36 -8.73
N GLY A 392 38.14 -15.33 -7.84
CA GLY A 392 39.00 -15.64 -6.69
C GLY A 392 39.20 -14.59 -5.60
N CYS A 393 38.54 -14.78 -4.47
CA CYS A 393 39.13 -15.32 -3.22
C CYS A 393 38.04 -15.47 -2.16
#